data_AF-A0A7S3SMI3-F1
#
_entry.id   AF-A0A7S3SMI3-F1
#
_cell.length_a   1.000
_cell.length_b   1.000
_cell.length_c   1.000
_cell.angle_alpha   90.00
_cell.angle_beta   90.00
_cell.angle_gamma   90.00
#
_symmetry.space_group_name_H-M   'P 1'
#
loop_
_entity.id
_entity.type
_entity.pdbx_description
1 polymer ?
#
loop_
_entity_poly.entity_id
_entity_poly.type
_entity_poly.pdbx_seq_one_letter_code
_entity_poly.pdbx_strand_id
1 'polypeptide(L)'
;RHQRADGARRDDGPFRGVVKLGFSWMGEDVQVFSGPEELARVLRHFLDDAQPDLVCLVQERVEDVACELRYVCCRDLAAGPDAVQRHLVRMQLKQPSSRPSTDESFRVASHETMSPAQ
;
A
#
# COMPACT_ATOMS: atom_id res chain seq x y z
N ARG A 1 -14.40 9.43 -30.78
CA ARG A 1 -13.93 8.02 -30.78
C ARG A 1 -12.72 7.93 -29.85
N HIS A 2 -12.91 7.66 -28.57
CA HIS A 2 -11.84 7.19 -27.69
C HIS A 2 -12.27 5.82 -27.19
N GLN A 3 -11.58 4.80 -27.70
CA GLN A 3 -11.72 3.42 -27.24
C GLN A 3 -11.27 3.38 -25.78
N ARG A 4 -12.19 3.13 -24.85
CA ARG A 4 -11.85 2.50 -23.57
C ARG A 4 -11.79 1.01 -23.84
N ALA A 5 -10.62 0.54 -24.23
CA ALA A 5 -10.27 -0.86 -24.17
C ALA A 5 -9.17 -0.97 -23.11
N ASP A 6 -9.54 -1.50 -21.95
CA ASP A 6 -8.80 -2.58 -21.32
C ASP A 6 -9.66 -3.09 -20.17
N GLY A 7 -10.52 -4.06 -20.52
CA GLY A 7 -11.01 -4.98 -19.51
C GLY A 7 -9.79 -5.70 -18.97
N ALA A 8 -9.47 -5.43 -17.70
CA ALA A 8 -8.42 -6.12 -16.99
C ALA A 8 -8.55 -7.62 -17.29
N ARG A 9 -7.55 -8.19 -17.97
CA ARG A 9 -7.46 -9.64 -18.10
C ARG A 9 -7.46 -10.16 -16.68
N ARG A 10 -8.49 -10.93 -16.31
CA ARG A 10 -8.43 -11.75 -15.10
C ARG A 10 -7.31 -12.74 -15.37
N ASP A 11 -6.20 -12.54 -14.68
CA ASP A 11 -5.15 -13.53 -14.63
C ASP A 11 -5.77 -14.80 -14.05
N ASP A 12 -5.67 -15.94 -14.74
CA ASP A 12 -6.24 -17.22 -14.28
C ASP A 12 -5.46 -17.80 -13.08
N GLY A 13 -4.47 -17.06 -12.58
CA GLY A 13 -3.70 -17.37 -11.38
C GLY A 13 -4.48 -17.19 -10.07
N PRO A 14 -3.93 -17.69 -8.95
CA PRO A 14 -4.53 -17.48 -7.64
C PRO A 14 -4.63 -15.98 -7.33
N PHE A 15 -5.74 -15.54 -6.75
CA PHE A 15 -5.92 -14.14 -6.35
C PHE A 15 -4.82 -13.73 -5.37
N ARG A 16 -4.03 -12.71 -5.74
CA ARG A 16 -2.96 -12.16 -4.91
C ARG A 16 -3.43 -10.85 -4.29
N GLY A 17 -3.15 -10.69 -3.01
CA GLY A 17 -3.61 -9.53 -2.28
C GLY A 17 -2.74 -9.16 -1.11
N VAL A 18 -3.17 -8.11 -0.43
CA VAL A 18 -2.62 -7.66 0.85
C VAL A 18 -3.73 -7.60 1.90
N VAL A 19 -3.38 -7.94 3.13
CA VAL A 19 -4.17 -7.70 4.32
C VAL A 19 -3.46 -6.66 5.16
N LYS A 20 -4.20 -5.67 5.67
CA LYS A 20 -3.67 -4.70 6.62
C LYS A 20 -4.65 -4.34 7.72
N LEU A 21 -4.14 -3.97 8.89
CA LEU A 21 -4.98 -3.39 9.94
C LEU A 21 -5.51 -2.01 9.51
N GLY A 22 -6.76 -1.71 9.85
CA GLY A 22 -7.42 -0.45 9.48
C GLY A 22 -6.73 0.80 10.02
N PHE A 23 -5.95 0.66 11.11
CA PHE A 23 -5.16 1.73 11.71
C PHE A 23 -3.65 1.61 11.47
N SER A 24 -3.20 0.67 10.63
CA SER A 24 -1.76 0.49 10.39
C SER A 24 -1.16 1.75 9.76
N TRP A 25 0.00 2.15 10.26
CA TRP A 25 0.76 3.28 9.74
C TRP A 25 2.06 2.78 9.09
N MET A 26 2.55 3.52 8.08
CA MET A 26 3.83 3.26 7.39
C MET A 26 4.03 1.82 6.88
N GLY A 27 2.96 1.07 6.64
CA GLY A 27 3.04 -0.29 6.12
C GLY A 27 3.66 -1.31 7.07
N GLU A 28 3.59 -1.09 8.39
CA GLU A 28 4.14 -2.02 9.39
C GLU A 28 3.32 -3.31 9.53
N ASP A 29 2.00 -3.23 9.32
CA ASP A 29 1.06 -4.34 9.47
C ASP A 29 0.41 -4.68 8.13
N VAL A 30 1.23 -4.76 7.08
CA VAL A 30 0.80 -5.22 5.76
C VAL A 30 1.38 -6.60 5.51
N GLN A 31 0.53 -7.58 5.22
CA GLN A 31 0.94 -8.92 4.83
C GLN A 31 0.35 -9.29 3.49
N VAL A 32 1.16 -9.94 2.65
CA VAL A 32 0.73 -10.48 1.36
C VAL A 32 0.09 -11.85 1.51
N PHE A 33 -0.73 -12.21 0.54
CA PHE A 33 -1.25 -13.57 0.40
C PHE A 33 -1.46 -13.94 -1.07
N SER A 34 -1.42 -15.23 -1.36
CA SER A 34 -1.76 -15.83 -2.64
C SER A 34 -2.81 -16.92 -2.43
N GLY A 35 -4.05 -16.62 -2.80
CA GLY A 35 -5.17 -17.54 -2.69
C GLY A 35 -5.79 -17.63 -1.28
N PRO A 36 -6.88 -18.42 -1.15
CA PRO A 36 -7.72 -18.43 0.05
C PRO A 36 -7.04 -19.02 1.29
N GLU A 37 -6.14 -19.99 1.13
CA GLU A 37 -5.44 -20.64 2.24
C GLU A 37 -4.49 -19.67 2.95
N GLU A 38 -3.70 -18.93 2.17
CA GLU A 38 -2.80 -17.92 2.72
C GLU A 38 -3.57 -16.73 3.30
N LEU A 39 -4.68 -16.33 2.68
CA LEU A 39 -5.57 -15.30 3.23
C LEU A 39 -6.07 -15.71 4.63
N ALA A 40 -6.57 -16.93 4.79
CA ALA A 40 -7.05 -17.44 6.08
C ALA A 40 -5.93 -17.51 7.13
N ARG A 41 -4.69 -17.84 6.71
CA ARG A 41 -3.51 -17.82 7.60
C ARG A 41 -3.19 -16.39 8.06
N VAL A 42 -3.16 -15.43 7.14
CA VAL A 42 -2.84 -14.02 7.43
C VAL A 42 -3.93 -13.37 8.29
N LEU A 43 -5.21 -13.63 8.00
CA LEU A 43 -6.31 -13.12 8.82
C LEU A 43 -6.26 -13.65 10.25
N ARG A 44 -5.99 -14.95 10.45
CA ARG A 44 -5.79 -15.52 11.79
C ARG A 44 -4.64 -14.85 12.52
N HIS A 45 -3.51 -14.62 11.85
CA HIS A 45 -2.39 -13.92 12.48
C HIS A 45 -2.76 -12.51 13.01
N PHE A 46 -3.66 -11.80 12.33
CA PHE A 46 -4.10 -10.48 12.78
C PHE A 46 -5.26 -10.51 13.77
N LEU A 47 -6.17 -11.49 13.66
CA LEU A 47 -7.46 -11.50 14.35
C LEU A 47 -7.50 -12.47 15.53
N ASP A 48 -6.58 -13.44 15.61
CA ASP A 48 -6.46 -14.31 16.77
C ASP A 48 -6.07 -13.45 17.98
N ASP A 49 -6.88 -13.51 19.05
CA ASP A 49 -6.77 -12.70 20.26
C ASP A 49 -6.89 -11.17 20.06
N ALA A 50 -7.45 -10.74 18.92
CA ALA A 50 -7.69 -9.33 18.65
C ALA A 50 -8.83 -8.72 19.48
N GLN A 51 -8.81 -7.39 19.61
CA GLN A 51 -9.95 -6.66 20.15
C GLN A 51 -11.18 -6.81 19.24
N PRO A 52 -12.41 -6.83 19.80
CA PRO A 52 -13.65 -7.07 19.02
C PRO A 52 -13.87 -6.11 17.84
N ASP A 53 -13.35 -4.89 17.93
CA ASP A 53 -13.51 -3.85 16.91
C ASP A 53 -12.32 -3.76 15.95
N LEU A 54 -11.41 -4.74 15.98
CA LEU A 54 -10.28 -4.77 15.06
C LEU A 54 -10.75 -5.04 13.63
N VAL A 55 -10.49 -4.11 12.73
CA VAL A 55 -10.82 -4.23 11.31
C VAL A 55 -9.57 -4.53 10.50
N CYS A 56 -9.63 -5.58 9.69
CA CYS A 56 -8.68 -5.84 8.62
C CYS A 56 -9.25 -5.41 7.27
N LEU A 57 -8.40 -4.79 6.44
CA LEU A 57 -8.69 -4.45 5.06
C LEU A 57 -7.98 -5.45 4.15
N VAL A 58 -8.75 -6.10 3.29
CA VAL A 58 -8.24 -6.99 2.24
C VAL A 58 -8.31 -6.25 0.91
N GLN A 59 -7.20 -6.19 0.19
CA GLN A 59 -7.10 -5.45 -1.08
C GLN A 59 -6.39 -6.31 -2.12
N GLU A 60 -6.80 -6.19 -3.38
CA GLU A 60 -6.04 -6.74 -4.50
C GLU A 60 -4.65 -6.12 -4.51
N ARG A 61 -3.65 -6.94 -4.80
CA ARG A 61 -2.27 -6.51 -4.86
C ARG A 61 -2.01 -5.82 -6.20
N VAL A 62 -1.37 -4.67 -6.15
CA VAL A 62 -0.81 -4.03 -7.35
C VAL A 62 0.54 -4.68 -7.64
N GLU A 63 0.66 -5.29 -8.81
CA GLU A 63 1.90 -5.92 -9.26
C GLU A 63 2.82 -4.91 -9.98
N ASP A 64 4.10 -5.29 -10.11
CA ASP A 64 5.11 -4.55 -10.87
C ASP A 64 5.26 -3.07 -10.48
N VAL A 65 5.12 -2.78 -9.19
CA VAL A 65 5.20 -1.42 -8.65
C VAL A 65 6.62 -0.86 -8.78
N ALA A 66 6.83 0.05 -9.75
CA ALA A 66 8.09 0.75 -9.93
C ALA A 66 8.33 1.87 -8.90
N CYS A 67 7.25 2.51 -8.41
CA CYS A 67 7.28 3.50 -7.33
C CYS A 67 5.87 3.83 -6.82
N GLU A 68 5.82 4.48 -5.65
CA GLU A 68 4.62 5.17 -5.16
C GLU A 68 4.80 6.69 -5.31
N LEU A 69 3.75 7.37 -5.74
CA LEU A 69 3.68 8.84 -5.82
C LEU A 69 2.73 9.37 -4.75
N ARG A 70 3.16 10.38 -4.00
CA ARG A 70 2.32 11.11 -3.03
C ARG A 70 2.13 12.55 -3.46
N TYR A 71 0.91 13.02 -3.35
CA TYR A 71 0.58 14.43 -3.54
C TYR A 71 0.43 15.11 -2.18
N VAL A 72 1.40 15.95 -1.83
CA VAL A 72 1.42 16.67 -0.55
C VAL A 72 0.79 18.05 -0.77
N CYS A 73 -0.29 18.32 -0.05
CA CYS A 73 -0.99 19.60 -0.08
C CYS A 73 -0.77 20.33 1.25
N CYS A 74 -0.09 21.46 1.23
CA CYS A 74 0.18 22.29 2.40
C CYS A 74 -0.62 23.58 2.30
N ARG A 75 -1.53 23.84 3.26
CA ARG A 75 -2.20 25.15 3.35
C ARG A 75 -1.22 26.16 3.93
N ASP A 76 -0.86 27.15 3.13
CA ASP A 76 0.12 28.19 3.50
C ASP A 76 -0.61 29.42 4.01
N LEU A 77 -0.89 29.44 5.31
CA LEU A 77 -1.61 30.55 5.95
C LEU A 77 -0.84 31.88 5.89
N ALA A 78 0.48 31.85 5.71
CA ALA A 78 1.30 33.06 5.60
C ALA A 78 1.17 33.70 4.21
N ALA A 79 1.00 32.89 3.16
CA ALA A 79 0.75 33.36 1.80
C ALA A 79 -0.71 33.77 1.53
N GLY A 80 -1.65 33.40 2.39
CA GLY A 80 -3.06 33.84 2.36
C GLY A 80 -4.06 32.78 2.81
N PRO A 81 -5.33 33.14 3.05
CA PRO A 81 -6.34 32.22 3.60
C PRO A 81 -6.62 31.01 2.69
N ASP A 82 -6.46 31.18 1.37
CA ASP A 82 -6.74 30.16 0.36
C ASP A 82 -5.48 29.62 -0.33
N ALA A 83 -4.29 30.02 0.13
CA ALA A 83 -3.04 29.58 -0.47
C ALA A 83 -2.76 28.11 -0.12
N VAL A 84 -2.54 27.30 -1.16
CA VAL A 84 -2.19 25.88 -1.03
C VAL A 84 -0.99 25.58 -1.91
N GLN A 85 0.11 25.18 -1.28
CA GLN A 85 1.27 24.62 -1.97
C GLN A 85 1.04 23.13 -2.23
N ARG A 86 1.48 22.65 -3.39
CA ARG A 86 1.25 21.29 -3.84
C ARG A 86 2.54 20.68 -4.36
N HIS A 87 2.93 19.55 -3.80
CA HIS A 87 4.16 18.86 -4.16
C HIS A 87 3.85 17.43 -4.58
N LEU A 88 4.29 17.05 -5.78
CA LEU A 88 4.32 15.65 -6.20
C LEU A 88 5.65 15.04 -5.76
N VAL A 89 5.59 14.01 -4.94
CA VAL A 89 6.75 13.38 -4.34
C VAL A 89 6.80 11.91 -4.74
N ARG A 90 7.98 11.45 -5.18
CA ARG A 90 8.24 10.05 -5.44
C ARG A 90 8.81 9.40 -4.18
N MET A 91 8.18 8.32 -3.73
CA MET A 91 8.58 7.61 -2.52
C MET A 91 9.60 6.51 -2.85
N GLN A 92 10.55 6.31 -1.95
CA GLN A 92 11.46 5.17 -2.02
C GLN A 92 10.73 3.91 -1.52
N LEU A 93 10.92 2.78 -2.18
CA LEU A 93 10.39 1.50 -1.72
C LEU A 93 11.24 0.97 -0.54
N LYS A 94 10.58 0.44 0.50
CA LYS A 94 11.28 -0.25 1.59
C LYS A 94 12.04 -1.44 1.02
N GLN A 95 13.22 -1.69 1.56
CA GLN A 95 13.84 -3.01 1.40
C GLN A 95 12.93 -4.07 2.06
N PRO A 96 12.93 -5.31 1.55
CA PRO A 96 12.21 -6.41 2.18
C PRO A 96 12.57 -6.41 3.68
N SER A 97 11.57 -6.30 4.54
CA SER A 97 11.81 -6.26 5.98
C SER A 97 12.37 -7.61 6.44
N SER A 98 13.10 -7.62 7.56
CA SER A 98 13.67 -8.83 8.17
C SER A 98 12.63 -9.85 8.65
N ARG A 99 11.33 -9.55 8.51
CA ARG A 99 10.27 -10.54 8.68
C ARG A 99 10.31 -11.45 7.45
N PRO A 100 10.24 -12.78 7.61
CA PRO A 100 10.16 -13.70 6.48
C PRO A 100 8.85 -13.47 5.72
N SER A 101 8.83 -12.47 4.85
CA SER A 101 7.92 -12.42 3.71
C SER A 101 8.41 -13.50 2.76
N THR A 102 7.57 -14.49 2.49
CA THR A 102 7.84 -15.51 1.47
C THR A 102 7.82 -14.94 0.06
N ASP A 103 7.47 -13.66 -0.10
CA ASP A 103 7.33 -13.00 -1.39
C ASP A 103 8.26 -11.78 -1.48
N GLU A 104 9.35 -11.93 -2.24
CA GLU A 104 10.32 -10.86 -2.53
C GLU A 104 9.83 -9.86 -3.59
N SER A 105 8.74 -10.20 -4.31
CA SER A 105 8.18 -9.37 -5.37
C SER A 105 7.29 -8.24 -4.84
N PHE A 106 6.94 -8.27 -3.55
CA PHE A 106 6.15 -7.21 -2.90
C PHE A 106 7.01 -6.24 -2.10
N ARG A 107 6.75 -4.94 -2.28
CA ARG A 107 7.41 -3.88 -1.50
C ARG A 107 6.42 -2.78 -1.17
N VAL A 108 6.46 -2.31 0.08
CA VAL A 108 5.72 -1.12 0.51
C VAL A 108 6.58 0.13 0.32
N ALA A 109 5.95 1.30 0.16
CA ALA A 109 6.67 2.56 0.21
C ALA A 109 7.23 2.83 1.61
N SER A 110 8.41 3.44 1.65
CA SER A 110 9.00 4.00 2.87
C SER A 110 8.41 5.38 3.18
N HIS A 111 8.84 5.97 4.29
CA HIS A 111 8.58 7.38 4.58
C HIS A 111 9.60 8.31 3.90
N GLU A 112 10.66 7.75 3.31
CA GLU A 112 11.73 8.49 2.65
C GLU A 112 11.34 8.80 1.20
N THR A 113 11.67 10.02 0.77
CA THR A 113 11.42 10.48 -0.60
C THR A 113 12.65 10.26 -1.46
N MET A 114 12.46 9.96 -2.74
CA MET A 114 13.55 9.95 -3.72
C MET A 114 13.97 11.36 -4.16
N SER A 115 13.26 12.40 -3.70
CA SER A 115 13.62 13.80 -3.91
C SER A 115 14.83 14.18 -3.05
N PRO A 116 15.72 15.08 -3.52
CA PRO A 116 16.76 15.64 -2.67
C PRO A 116 16.13 16.36 -1.45
N ALA A 117 16.79 16.30 -0.29
CA ALA A 117 16.50 17.22 0.80
C ALA A 117 16.69 18.65 0.28
N GLN A 118 15.63 19.46 0.33
CA GLN A 118 15.71 20.89 0.01
C GLN A 118 16.39 21.65 1.15
#